data_AF-A0A421FNZ6-F1
#
_entry.id   AF-A0A421FNZ6-F1
#
_cell.length_a   1.000
_cell.length_b   1.000
_cell.length_c   1.000
_cell.angle_alpha   90.00
_cell.angle_beta   90.00
_cell.angle_gamma   90.00
#
_symmetry.space_group_name_H-M   'P 1'
#
loop_
_entity.id
_entity.type
_entity.pdbx_description
1 polymer ?
#
loop_
_entity_poly.entity_id
_entity_poly.type
_entity_poly.pdbx_seq_one_letter_code
_entity_poly.pdbx_strand_id
1 'polypeptide(L)'
;MVHLIYEQYDELFPIENGSTTQANIDEVYCLSFVMPNCLVRLSRHPNSERFQREESGIFDSLVHEDPRGTYHDLEKDLMYYVVVEQESDQLRRDQEATKFRWGDELQKQKKGKSDGRGFETCSCIYGNPCVDEYGCRDWHSSGRKANVQLPGNFSFSGSSAAAVATANLGKFDAASTVTANPVNGDCETNSDYYEVALSPTSSSNDGLEDDGRGRQSKALLINYFAAGVFHGVVPALVYPLFKVHLGLQGYQANATQTLLGCAWHGKIFLCLLTDCVPICGRKRTPYVYMGWAIVLLVFSLMLIFHPEEPGQNEASDAPGLILTIATASVGYLLVDAACDGLMVETVHRDSQIEEHSAFRIASISQSAVHTARFVAELVGTLLVGAGMNSEAYGGSFTFVLPLRTLIMTLIVVTLFALSATVWGLRETRLFDITTT
;
A
#
# COMPACT_ATOMS: atom_id res chain seq x y z
N MET A 1 32.37 21.78 -31.68
CA MET A 1 31.75 21.67 -30.35
C MET A 1 31.58 20.20 -30.06
N VAL A 2 31.49 19.83 -28.80
CA VAL A 2 31.16 18.46 -28.37
C VAL A 2 29.90 18.52 -27.54
N HIS A 3 29.12 17.45 -27.59
CA HIS A 3 27.97 17.31 -26.73
C HIS A 3 28.41 16.63 -25.44
N LEU A 4 28.19 17.30 -24.31
CA LEU A 4 28.37 16.69 -23.01
C LEU A 4 27.01 16.48 -22.38
N ILE A 5 26.75 15.24 -21.95
CA ILE A 5 25.53 14.86 -21.27
C ILE A 5 25.84 14.69 -19.79
N TYR A 6 25.20 15.50 -18.95
CA TYR A 6 25.15 15.32 -17.51
C TYR A 6 23.72 15.03 -17.09
N GLU A 7 23.45 13.79 -16.63
CA GLU A 7 22.11 13.29 -16.32
C GLU A 7 21.11 13.48 -17.48
N GLN A 8 20.23 14.49 -17.38
CA GLN A 8 19.21 14.83 -18.39
C GLN A 8 19.57 16.07 -19.22
N TYR A 9 20.68 16.74 -18.88
CA TYR A 9 21.14 17.95 -19.54
C TYR A 9 22.12 17.61 -20.67
N ASP A 10 21.86 18.10 -21.88
CA ASP A 10 22.69 17.94 -23.07
C ASP A 10 23.10 19.33 -23.55
N GLU A 11 24.36 19.69 -23.34
CA GLU A 11 24.89 21.01 -23.65
C GLU A 11 26.10 20.92 -24.59
N LEU A 12 26.26 21.97 -25.40
CA LEU A 12 27.32 22.08 -26.40
C LEU A 12 28.52 22.82 -25.84
N PHE A 13 29.67 22.15 -25.78
CA PHE A 13 30.91 22.73 -25.27
C PHE A 13 31.88 23.05 -26.41
N PRO A 14 32.55 24.23 -26.36
CA PRO A 14 33.64 24.52 -27.27
C PRO A 14 34.83 23.60 -26.98
N ILE A 15 35.50 23.16 -28.06
CA ILE A 15 36.74 22.40 -28.00
C ILE A 15 37.86 23.20 -28.65
N GLU A 16 39.00 23.29 -27.98
CA GLU A 16 40.22 23.90 -28.51
C GLU A 16 41.24 22.79 -28.74
N ASN A 17 41.63 22.56 -30.00
CA ASN A 17 42.57 21.50 -30.40
C ASN A 17 42.19 20.08 -29.92
N GLY A 18 40.89 19.76 -29.88
CA GLY A 18 40.40 18.46 -29.41
C GLY A 18 40.44 18.29 -27.89
N SER A 19 40.56 19.40 -27.15
CA SER A 19 40.57 19.40 -25.69
C SER A 19 39.51 20.33 -25.08
N THR A 20 39.07 20.00 -23.87
CA THR A 20 38.23 20.87 -23.03
C THR A 20 38.67 20.77 -21.57
N THR A 21 38.34 21.76 -20.74
CA THR A 21 38.77 21.81 -19.34
C THR A 21 37.59 21.66 -18.38
N GLN A 22 37.87 21.16 -17.18
CA GLN A 22 36.89 21.04 -16.10
C GLN A 22 36.29 22.39 -15.73
N ALA A 23 37.06 23.48 -15.75
CA ALA A 23 36.55 24.83 -15.46
C ALA A 23 35.45 25.24 -16.44
N ASN A 24 35.61 24.94 -17.73
CA ASN A 24 34.62 25.24 -18.75
C ASN A 24 33.32 24.43 -18.56
N ILE A 25 33.43 23.17 -18.11
CA ILE A 25 32.28 22.33 -17.76
C ILE A 25 31.58 22.87 -16.51
N ASP A 26 32.37 23.31 -15.53
CA ASP A 26 31.89 23.82 -14.25
C ASP A 26 31.19 25.19 -14.36
N GLU A 27 31.59 26.02 -15.32
CA GLU A 27 30.88 27.29 -15.62
C GLU A 27 29.43 27.07 -16.08
N VAL A 28 29.14 25.94 -16.74
CA VAL A 28 27.80 25.63 -17.27
C VAL A 28 27.01 24.80 -16.27
N TYR A 29 27.60 23.74 -15.71
CA TYR A 29 26.89 22.82 -14.83
C TYR A 29 27.01 23.15 -13.33
N CYS A 30 27.83 24.13 -12.94
CA CYS A 30 28.01 24.58 -11.55
C CYS A 30 28.27 23.43 -10.55
N LEU A 31 29.06 22.42 -10.97
CA LEU A 31 29.25 21.19 -10.20
C LEU A 31 30.03 21.44 -8.91
N SER A 32 31.05 22.31 -8.94
CA SER A 32 31.87 22.66 -7.78
C SER A 32 31.12 23.49 -6.74
N PHE A 33 30.09 24.23 -7.16
CA PHE A 33 29.20 25.00 -6.27
C PHE A 33 28.29 24.06 -5.46
N VAL A 34 27.75 23.02 -6.11
CA VAL A 34 26.89 22.02 -5.46
C VAL A 34 27.72 21.01 -4.66
N MET A 35 28.90 20.63 -5.17
CA MET A 35 29.81 19.66 -4.57
C MET A 35 31.25 20.22 -4.50
N PRO A 36 31.65 20.84 -3.39
CA PRO A 36 32.99 21.41 -3.26
C PRO A 36 34.07 20.31 -3.33
N ASN A 37 35.11 20.54 -4.14
CA ASN A 37 36.20 19.60 -4.44
C ASN A 37 35.77 18.33 -5.19
N CYS A 38 34.77 18.44 -6.07
CA CYS A 38 34.41 17.37 -7.00
C CYS A 38 35.46 17.19 -8.12
N LEU A 39 35.72 15.94 -8.47
CA LEU A 39 36.46 15.54 -9.65
C LEU A 39 35.47 15.23 -10.78
N VAL A 40 35.61 15.95 -11.89
CA VAL A 40 34.84 15.67 -13.10
C VAL A 40 35.66 14.75 -14.01
N ARG A 41 35.01 13.78 -14.64
CA ARG A 41 35.56 12.89 -15.68
C ARG A 41 34.61 12.82 -16.87
N LEU A 42 35.15 12.51 -18.04
CA LEU A 42 34.36 12.27 -19.24
C LEU A 42 34.39 10.79 -19.64
N SER A 43 33.23 10.25 -20.04
CA SER A 43 33.05 8.87 -20.51
C SER A 43 32.50 8.87 -21.93
N ARG A 44 32.91 7.91 -22.76
CA ARG A 44 32.35 7.68 -24.11
C ARG A 44 31.00 6.97 -24.09
N HIS A 45 30.70 6.29 -22.98
CA HIS A 45 29.51 5.47 -22.81
C HIS A 45 28.64 5.98 -21.65
N PRO A 46 27.31 5.77 -21.71
CA PRO A 46 26.42 6.07 -20.59
C PRO A 46 26.79 5.21 -19.37
N ASN A 47 26.43 5.67 -18.17
CA ASN A 47 26.81 5.04 -16.91
C ASN A 47 26.46 3.54 -16.84
N SER A 48 25.30 3.13 -17.34
CA SER A 48 24.87 1.72 -17.35
C SER A 48 25.78 0.82 -18.17
N GLU A 49 26.19 1.26 -19.37
CA GLU A 49 27.08 0.50 -20.25
C GLU A 49 28.53 0.53 -19.75
N ARG A 50 28.96 1.68 -19.20
CA ARG A 50 30.27 1.82 -18.55
C ARG A 50 30.45 0.79 -17.44
N PHE A 51 29.47 0.66 -16.54
CA PHE A 51 29.56 -0.30 -15.43
C PHE A 51 29.62 -1.76 -15.93
N GLN A 52 28.87 -2.13 -16.98
CA GLN A 52 28.93 -3.47 -17.57
C GLN A 52 30.29 -3.77 -18.22
N ARG A 53 30.92 -2.77 -18.85
CA ARG A 53 32.27 -2.88 -19.43
C ARG A 53 33.34 -3.01 -18.35
N GLU A 54 33.24 -2.23 -17.27
CA GLU A 54 34.14 -2.33 -16.12
C GLU A 54 34.00 -3.69 -15.41
N GLU A 55 32.79 -4.22 -15.26
CA GLU A 55 32.54 -5.56 -14.70
C GLU A 55 33.08 -6.70 -15.58
N SER A 56 33.11 -6.51 -16.90
CA SER A 56 33.74 -7.45 -17.83
C SER A 56 35.27 -7.28 -17.94
N GLY A 57 35.86 -6.38 -17.15
CA GLY A 57 37.31 -6.15 -17.07
C GLY A 57 37.87 -5.21 -18.16
N ILE A 58 37.01 -4.48 -18.88
CA ILE A 58 37.39 -3.54 -19.93
C ILE A 58 37.26 -2.11 -19.39
N PHE A 59 38.39 -1.43 -19.19
CA PHE A 59 38.47 -0.08 -18.61
C PHE A 59 38.78 1.00 -19.67
N ASP A 60 38.15 0.92 -20.85
CA ASP A 60 38.40 1.80 -22.00
C ASP A 60 37.44 3.00 -22.09
N SER A 61 36.49 3.08 -21.16
CA SER A 61 35.31 3.92 -21.34
C SER A 61 35.54 5.38 -20.93
N LEU A 62 36.59 5.67 -20.17
CA LEU A 62 36.96 7.01 -19.71
C LEU A 62 37.89 7.71 -20.70
N VAL A 63 37.63 9.00 -20.94
CA VAL A 63 38.46 9.87 -21.77
C VAL A 63 39.76 10.19 -21.05
N HIS A 64 40.85 10.30 -21.80
CA HIS A 64 42.18 10.56 -21.24
C HIS A 64 42.31 11.98 -20.69
N GLU A 65 42.92 12.09 -19.50
CA GLU A 65 43.15 13.36 -18.78
C GLU A 65 44.64 13.55 -18.50
N ASP A 66 45.26 14.60 -19.06
CA ASP A 66 46.66 14.98 -18.78
C ASP A 66 46.92 16.48 -19.08
N PRO A 67 47.07 17.38 -18.09
CA PRO A 67 46.96 17.18 -16.64
C PRO A 67 45.50 17.03 -16.17
N ARG A 68 45.33 16.54 -14.94
CA ARG A 68 44.01 16.31 -14.30
C ARG A 68 43.05 17.50 -14.49
N GLY A 69 41.85 17.23 -15.01
CA GLY A 69 40.86 18.25 -15.35
C GLY A 69 41.01 18.88 -16.74
N THR A 70 41.95 18.41 -17.57
CA THR A 70 42.03 18.71 -19.01
C THR A 70 41.82 17.43 -19.80
N TYR A 71 40.73 17.37 -20.57
CA TYR A 71 40.36 16.19 -21.35
C TYR A 71 40.86 16.34 -22.76
N HIS A 72 41.54 15.32 -23.28
CA HIS A 72 42.08 15.29 -24.64
C HIS A 72 41.36 14.23 -25.50
N ASP A 73 41.68 14.20 -26.79
CA ASP A 73 41.12 13.25 -27.76
C ASP A 73 39.59 13.37 -27.94
N LEU A 74 39.06 14.59 -27.80
CA LEU A 74 37.65 14.89 -28.06
C LEU A 74 37.42 15.19 -29.54
N GLU A 75 36.67 14.33 -30.21
CA GLU A 75 36.27 14.55 -31.60
C GLU A 75 35.03 15.46 -31.71
N LYS A 76 35.01 16.28 -32.75
CA LYS A 76 33.93 17.23 -33.02
C LYS A 76 32.61 16.49 -33.30
N ASP A 77 31.51 17.01 -32.73
CA ASP A 77 30.14 16.52 -32.92
C ASP A 77 29.88 15.09 -32.38
N LEU A 78 30.75 14.59 -31.50
CA LEU A 78 30.52 13.37 -30.71
C LEU A 78 29.92 13.68 -29.33
N MET A 79 29.23 12.67 -28.79
CA MET A 79 28.58 12.70 -27.48
C MET A 79 29.49 12.07 -26.43
N TYR A 80 29.66 12.74 -25.29
CA TYR A 80 30.36 12.24 -24.11
C TYR A 80 29.51 12.45 -22.86
N TYR A 81 29.71 11.62 -21.84
CA TYR A 81 28.95 11.63 -20.59
C TYR A 81 29.83 12.13 -19.45
N VAL A 82 29.30 13.06 -18.66
CA VAL A 82 30.00 13.66 -17.52
C VAL A 82 29.79 12.79 -16.28
N VAL A 83 30.89 12.36 -15.65
CA VAL A 83 30.91 11.54 -14.43
C VAL A 83 31.58 12.35 -13.32
N VAL A 84 30.92 12.46 -12.16
CA VAL A 84 31.46 13.23 -11.03
C VAL A 84 31.82 12.29 -9.88
N GLU A 85 33.06 12.41 -9.39
CA GLU A 85 33.61 11.65 -8.26
C GLU A 85 34.03 12.62 -7.13
N GLN A 86 33.87 12.24 -5.86
CA GLN A 86 34.34 13.04 -4.71
C GLN A 86 35.74 12.60 -4.25
N GLU A 87 36.59 13.55 -3.87
CA GLU A 87 37.93 13.25 -3.36
C GLU A 87 37.86 12.50 -2.02
N SER A 88 38.54 11.34 -1.96
CA SER A 88 38.43 10.36 -0.87
C SER A 88 38.74 10.91 0.54
N ASP A 89 39.59 11.94 0.65
CA ASP A 89 39.98 12.54 1.93
C ASP A 89 38.91 13.46 2.54
N GLN A 90 38.04 14.05 1.72
CA GLN A 90 36.95 14.91 2.19
C GLN A 90 35.78 14.08 2.72
N LEU A 91 35.46 12.99 2.02
CA LEU A 91 34.48 11.99 2.47
C LEU A 91 34.83 11.46 3.87
N ARG A 92 36.13 11.24 4.13
CA ARG A 92 36.64 10.79 5.44
C ARG A 92 36.46 11.85 6.53
N ARG A 93 36.80 13.12 6.23
CA ARG A 93 36.66 14.24 7.18
C ARG A 93 35.20 14.54 7.55
N ASP A 94 34.29 14.50 6.59
CA ASP A 94 32.86 14.75 6.82
C ASP A 94 32.21 13.61 7.64
N GLN A 95 32.65 12.37 7.41
CA GLN A 95 32.24 11.21 8.23
C GLN A 95 32.76 11.30 9.66
N GLU A 96 34.00 11.78 9.85
CA GLU A 96 34.59 12.00 11.18
C GLU A 96 33.89 13.13 11.93
N ALA A 97 33.57 14.25 11.27
CA ALA A 97 32.86 15.38 11.86
C ALA A 97 31.40 15.04 12.24
N THR A 98 30.74 14.20 11.45
CA THR A 98 29.37 13.71 11.74
C THR A 98 29.39 12.73 12.92
N LYS A 99 30.38 11.84 12.97
CA LYS A 99 30.57 10.90 14.09
C LYS A 99 30.86 11.60 15.42
N PHE A 100 31.61 12.70 15.38
CA PHE A 100 31.88 13.52 16.57
C PHE A 100 30.61 14.24 17.07
N ARG A 101 29.80 14.82 16.17
CA ARG A 101 28.56 15.53 16.54
C ARG A 101 27.46 14.62 17.11
N TRP A 102 27.33 13.39 16.62
CA TRP A 102 26.26 12.46 17.03
C TRP A 102 26.70 11.38 18.04
N GLY A 103 27.95 11.42 18.52
CA GLY A 103 28.53 10.38 19.36
C GLY A 103 27.81 10.15 20.70
N ASP A 104 27.46 11.23 21.41
CA ASP A 104 26.81 11.15 22.72
C ASP A 104 25.35 10.67 22.63
N GLU A 105 24.64 11.05 21.56
CA GLU A 105 23.25 10.64 21.33
C GLU A 105 23.16 9.15 20.97
N LEU A 106 24.11 8.65 20.18
CA LEU A 106 24.25 7.23 19.82
C LEU A 106 24.58 6.36 21.05
N GLN A 107 25.35 6.87 22.02
CA GLN A 107 25.64 6.13 23.25
C GLN A 107 24.43 6.01 24.18
N LYS A 108 23.54 7.00 24.22
CA LYS A 108 22.29 6.91 25.00
C LYS A 108 21.32 5.89 24.43
N GLN A 109 21.22 5.76 23.10
CA GLN A 109 20.36 4.75 22.47
C GLN A 109 20.88 3.31 22.66
N LYS A 110 22.21 3.11 22.69
CA LYS A 110 22.81 1.76 22.85
C LYS A 110 22.58 1.11 24.22
N LYS A 111 22.27 1.87 25.27
CA LYS A 111 22.13 1.32 26.63
C LYS A 111 20.76 0.67 26.90
N GLY A 112 19.84 0.69 25.92
CA GLY A 112 18.43 0.35 26.15
C GLY A 112 17.96 -1.06 25.79
N LYS A 113 18.55 -1.80 24.85
CA LYS A 113 18.00 -3.10 24.39
C LYS A 113 19.08 -4.00 23.79
N SER A 114 19.34 -5.13 24.44
CA SER A 114 20.04 -6.29 23.90
C SER A 114 19.18 -7.50 24.25
N ASP A 115 18.62 -8.16 23.24
CA ASP A 115 17.63 -9.25 23.35
C ASP A 115 18.23 -10.65 23.17
N GLY A 116 19.55 -10.81 23.36
CA GLY A 116 20.18 -12.11 23.58
C GLY A 116 20.11 -13.10 22.40
N ARG A 117 19.77 -12.67 21.18
CA ARG A 117 19.81 -13.54 20.00
C ARG A 117 21.25 -13.82 19.60
N GLY A 118 21.61 -15.11 19.67
CA GLY A 118 22.90 -15.67 19.27
C GLY A 118 23.20 -15.46 17.79
N PHE A 119 24.50 -15.34 17.53
CA PHE A 119 25.11 -14.80 16.31
C PHE A 119 25.18 -15.86 15.20
N GLU A 120 24.50 -15.66 14.07
CA GLU A 120 24.80 -16.34 12.81
C GLU A 120 25.09 -15.30 11.72
N THR A 121 26.38 -15.22 11.38
CA THR A 121 27.04 -14.49 10.27
C THR A 121 26.25 -13.38 9.56
N CYS A 122 26.64 -12.13 9.84
CA CYS A 122 26.29 -10.97 9.02
C CYS A 122 26.93 -11.07 7.62
N SER A 123 26.11 -11.13 6.56
CA SER A 123 26.56 -11.15 5.15
C SER A 123 27.00 -9.78 4.62
N CYS A 124 27.43 -8.88 5.51
CA CYS A 124 27.82 -7.51 5.17
C CYS A 124 29.08 -7.43 4.27
N ILE A 125 29.77 -8.55 4.04
CA ILE A 125 30.92 -8.66 3.13
C ILE A 125 30.52 -8.84 1.65
N TYR A 126 29.30 -9.31 1.35
CA TYR A 126 28.82 -9.62 -0.01
C TYR A 126 27.63 -8.76 -0.50
N GLY A 127 27.41 -7.60 0.11
CA GLY A 127 26.55 -6.57 -0.48
C GLY A 127 25.03 -6.71 -0.28
N ASN A 128 24.56 -7.59 0.60
CA ASN A 128 23.16 -7.56 1.05
C ASN A 128 23.03 -6.71 2.33
N PRO A 129 22.15 -5.68 2.35
CA PRO A 129 21.95 -4.86 3.53
C PRO A 129 21.25 -5.67 4.64
N CYS A 130 21.75 -5.53 5.87
CA CYS A 130 21.16 -6.18 7.03
C CYS A 130 19.79 -5.55 7.34
N VAL A 131 18.84 -6.37 7.81
CA VAL A 131 17.44 -5.95 8.06
C VAL A 131 17.19 -5.66 9.55
N ASP A 132 18.08 -6.06 10.46
CA ASP A 132 17.93 -5.85 11.91
C ASP A 132 19.11 -5.04 12.50
N GLU A 133 18.78 -3.89 13.09
CA GLU A 133 19.71 -2.97 13.76
C GLU A 133 20.33 -3.59 15.02
N TYR A 134 19.57 -4.43 15.73
CA TYR A 134 19.99 -4.98 17.02
C TYR A 134 20.88 -6.23 16.86
N GLY A 135 20.91 -6.84 15.67
CA GLY A 135 21.72 -8.00 15.34
C GLY A 135 23.02 -7.70 14.58
N CYS A 136 23.19 -6.50 14.03
CA CYS A 136 24.34 -6.16 13.18
C CYS A 136 25.43 -5.39 13.94
N ARG A 137 26.62 -5.98 14.05
CA ARG A 137 27.76 -5.40 14.77
C ARG A 137 28.26 -4.08 14.14
N ASP A 138 27.99 -3.91 12.84
CA ASP A 138 28.47 -2.85 11.94
C ASP A 138 27.30 -2.10 11.24
N TRP A 139 26.13 -2.02 11.89
CA TRP A 139 24.93 -1.35 11.38
C TRP A 139 25.21 0.08 10.90
N HIS A 140 25.85 0.88 11.76
CA HIS A 140 26.14 2.29 11.47
C HIS A 140 27.30 2.49 10.46
N SER A 141 28.07 1.45 10.13
CA SER A 141 29.04 1.49 9.02
C SER A 141 28.43 1.15 7.67
N SER A 142 27.28 0.47 7.64
CA SER A 142 26.53 0.17 6.40
C SER A 142 25.84 1.40 5.80
N GLY A 143 25.62 2.46 6.60
CA GLY A 143 25.10 3.75 6.12
C GLY A 143 26.00 4.48 5.12
N ARG A 144 27.16 3.91 4.78
CA ARG A 144 28.08 4.46 3.77
C ARG A 144 27.87 3.89 2.36
N LYS A 145 27.04 2.86 2.18
CA LYS A 145 26.75 2.25 0.86
C LYS A 145 25.31 2.44 0.36
N ALA A 146 24.48 3.17 1.09
CA ALA A 146 23.11 3.47 0.67
C ALA A 146 22.85 4.98 0.80
N ASN A 147 23.36 5.74 -0.16
CA ASN A 147 22.82 7.08 -0.42
C ASN A 147 22.51 7.19 -1.92
N VAL A 148 21.42 6.55 -2.32
CA VAL A 148 20.64 6.96 -3.49
C VAL A 148 19.38 7.59 -2.91
N GLN A 149 19.43 8.90 -2.78
CA GLN A 149 18.30 9.75 -2.46
C GLN A 149 17.38 9.80 -3.69
N LEU A 150 16.19 9.20 -3.60
CA LEU A 150 15.04 9.63 -4.39
C LEU A 150 14.39 10.83 -3.66
N PRO A 151 13.91 11.88 -4.36
CA PRO A 151 13.27 13.00 -3.70
C PRO A 151 11.82 12.67 -3.33
N GLY A 152 11.38 13.16 -2.17
CA GLY A 152 9.96 13.43 -1.92
C GLY A 152 9.26 12.61 -0.83
N ASN A 153 9.64 12.86 0.43
CA ASN A 153 8.82 12.81 1.65
C ASN A 153 7.56 11.93 1.67
N PHE A 154 7.67 10.75 2.29
CA PHE A 154 6.56 10.15 3.04
C PHE A 154 7.08 9.63 4.38
N SER A 155 6.76 10.37 5.45
CA SER A 155 6.99 9.93 6.82
C SER A 155 6.12 8.73 7.14
N PHE A 156 6.76 7.64 7.56
CA PHE A 156 6.10 6.55 8.25
C PHE A 156 5.92 6.96 9.72
N SER A 157 4.67 7.15 10.17
CA SER A 157 4.33 7.08 11.59
C SER A 157 3.29 5.99 11.74
N GLY A 158 3.78 4.78 12.02
CA GLY A 158 2.96 3.76 12.65
C GLY A 158 3.00 4.00 14.16
N SER A 159 1.90 4.46 14.74
CA SER A 159 1.44 4.02 16.06
C SER A 159 0.10 4.65 16.39
N SER A 160 -0.84 3.77 16.70
CA SER A 160 -2.02 4.01 17.50
C SER A 160 -1.68 4.90 18.70
N ALA A 161 -2.24 6.11 18.73
CA ALA A 161 -2.33 6.92 19.94
C ALA A 161 -3.80 7.25 20.16
N ALA A 162 -4.36 6.67 21.22
CA ALA A 162 -5.60 7.13 21.81
C ALA A 162 -5.44 8.61 22.20
N ALA A 163 -6.33 9.47 21.72
CA ALA A 163 -6.50 10.81 22.24
C ALA A 163 -7.75 10.83 23.13
N VAL A 164 -7.54 10.62 24.43
CA VAL A 164 -8.40 11.20 25.46
C VAL A 164 -8.17 12.70 25.39
N ALA A 165 -9.17 13.47 24.97
CA ALA A 165 -9.17 14.92 25.07
C ALA A 165 -10.40 15.35 25.89
N THR A 166 -10.20 15.38 27.21
CA THR A 166 -11.01 16.15 28.13
C THR A 166 -10.53 17.60 28.06
N ALA A 167 -11.33 18.53 27.52
CA ALA A 167 -11.34 19.94 27.94
C ALA A 167 -12.46 20.77 27.28
N ASN A 168 -13.38 21.19 28.15
CA ASN A 168 -13.99 22.52 28.26
C ASN A 168 -14.86 23.11 27.13
N LEU A 169 -16.16 23.03 27.39
CA LEU A 169 -17.18 24.09 27.29
C LEU A 169 -16.71 25.46 26.77
N GLY A 170 -17.33 25.93 25.69
CA GLY A 170 -17.33 27.35 25.34
C GLY A 170 -17.74 27.66 23.90
N LYS A 171 -19.06 27.68 23.65
CA LYS A 171 -19.83 28.64 22.81
C LYS A 171 -19.35 29.03 21.38
N PHE A 172 -20.34 29.13 20.49
CA PHE A 172 -20.39 29.70 19.12
C PHE A 172 -20.05 28.76 17.97
N ASP A 173 -20.82 28.66 16.88
CA ASP A 173 -22.24 28.95 16.58
C ASP A 173 -22.53 28.28 15.23
N ALA A 174 -23.77 27.82 15.05
CA ALA A 174 -24.29 27.24 13.83
C ALA A 174 -24.86 28.33 12.90
N ALA A 175 -24.50 28.29 11.61
CA ALA A 175 -25.29 28.73 10.44
C ALA A 175 -24.39 28.52 9.19
N SER A 176 -24.84 28.00 8.06
CA SER A 176 -26.09 28.32 7.37
C SER A 176 -26.56 27.17 6.48
N THR A 177 -27.82 26.78 6.67
CA THR A 177 -28.68 26.23 5.62
C THR A 177 -29.67 27.34 5.25
N VAL A 178 -29.65 27.78 3.99
CA VAL A 178 -30.62 28.74 3.45
C VAL A 178 -31.82 27.94 2.94
N THR A 179 -32.93 28.01 3.65
CA THR A 179 -34.27 27.88 3.06
C THR A 179 -35.15 28.97 3.63
N ALA A 180 -35.56 29.88 2.75
CA ALA A 180 -36.41 31.01 3.06
C ALA A 180 -37.81 30.55 3.50
N ASN A 181 -38.37 31.21 4.51
CA ASN A 181 -39.76 31.12 4.90
C ASN A 181 -40.29 32.56 4.98
N PRO A 182 -41.38 32.95 4.30
CA PRO A 182 -42.00 34.25 4.50
C PRO A 182 -43.05 34.18 5.61
N VAL A 183 -43.07 35.21 6.45
CA VAL A 183 -43.93 35.36 7.63
C VAL A 183 -45.12 36.28 7.31
N ASN A 184 -46.33 35.72 7.56
CA ASN A 184 -47.60 36.26 8.05
C ASN A 184 -48.39 37.40 7.35
N GLY A 185 -49.69 37.14 7.21
CA GLY A 185 -50.77 38.11 6.95
C GLY A 185 -52.16 37.43 6.94
N ASP A 186 -52.79 37.41 8.11
CA ASP A 186 -54.20 37.27 8.51
C ASP A 186 -55.30 37.09 7.43
N CYS A 187 -56.15 36.06 7.57
CA CYS A 187 -57.61 36.05 7.34
C CYS A 187 -58.21 34.67 7.72
N GLU A 188 -59.36 34.69 8.40
CA GLU A 188 -60.17 33.50 8.74
C GLU A 188 -60.65 32.72 7.49
N THR A 189 -60.91 31.42 7.70
CA THR A 189 -61.94 30.53 7.09
C THR A 189 -61.37 29.24 6.48
N ASN A 190 -62.03 28.12 6.84
CA ASN A 190 -61.95 26.74 6.33
C ASN A 190 -60.91 25.78 6.93
N SER A 191 -61.40 24.99 7.90
CA SER A 191 -61.72 23.56 7.73
C SER A 191 -60.89 22.77 6.70
N ASP A 192 -60.33 21.67 7.21
CA ASP A 192 -59.81 20.50 6.49
C ASP A 192 -58.45 20.67 5.78
N TYR A 193 -57.63 19.62 5.83
CA TYR A 193 -56.22 19.54 5.41
C TYR A 193 -55.32 20.33 6.38
N TYR A 194 -54.71 19.75 7.44
CA TYR A 194 -53.71 18.67 7.44
C TYR A 194 -53.75 17.90 8.78
N GLU A 195 -54.66 16.94 8.90
CA GLU A 195 -54.64 15.89 9.95
C GLU A 195 -54.66 14.52 9.26
N VAL A 196 -53.57 14.13 8.60
CA VAL A 196 -53.30 12.75 8.12
C VAL A 196 -51.77 12.65 7.96
N ALA A 197 -50.98 11.85 8.67
CA ALA A 197 -51.24 10.55 9.29
C ALA A 197 -50.53 10.40 10.65
N LEU A 198 -51.27 10.48 11.76
CA LEU A 198 -51.03 9.52 12.84
C LEU A 198 -51.52 8.17 12.32
N SER A 199 -50.60 7.28 11.95
CA SER A 199 -50.92 5.86 11.80
C SER A 199 -50.82 5.18 13.17
N PRO A 200 -51.76 4.27 13.49
CA PRO A 200 -51.92 3.72 14.83
C PRO A 200 -50.74 2.83 15.19
N THR A 201 -50.36 2.86 16.46
CA THR A 201 -49.49 1.86 17.09
C THR A 201 -50.02 0.45 16.77
N SER A 202 -49.39 -0.25 15.83
CA SER A 202 -49.64 -1.68 15.58
C SER A 202 -48.60 -2.50 16.32
N SER A 203 -48.90 -2.75 17.59
CA SER A 203 -48.19 -3.69 18.47
C SER A 203 -48.40 -5.12 17.99
N SER A 204 -47.72 -5.51 16.90
CA SER A 204 -47.53 -6.92 16.50
C SER A 204 -46.56 -7.14 15.32
N ASN A 205 -46.19 -6.12 14.53
CA ASN A 205 -45.27 -6.26 13.39
C ASN A 205 -43.82 -5.82 13.68
N ASP A 206 -43.57 -5.06 14.75
CA ASP A 206 -42.23 -4.58 15.10
C ASP A 206 -41.20 -5.71 15.30
N GLY A 207 -41.63 -6.89 15.76
CA GLY A 207 -40.73 -8.02 16.00
C GLY A 207 -40.18 -8.71 14.73
N LEU A 208 -40.90 -8.65 13.60
CA LEU A 208 -40.47 -9.28 12.35
C LEU A 208 -39.52 -8.36 11.57
N GLU A 209 -39.76 -7.04 11.62
CA GLU A 209 -38.91 -6.03 11.00
C GLU A 209 -37.59 -5.84 11.76
N ASP A 210 -37.61 -5.95 13.09
CA ASP A 210 -36.40 -5.87 13.91
C ASP A 210 -35.47 -7.09 13.72
N ASP A 211 -36.04 -8.29 13.57
CA ASP A 211 -35.28 -9.52 13.28
C ASP A 211 -34.60 -9.46 11.89
N GLY A 212 -35.28 -8.93 10.88
CA GLY A 212 -34.71 -8.71 9.54
C GLY A 212 -33.54 -7.72 9.55
N ARG A 213 -33.68 -6.59 10.25
CA ARG A 213 -32.64 -5.56 10.36
C ARG A 213 -31.40 -6.07 11.10
N GLY A 214 -31.58 -6.73 12.24
CA GLY A 214 -30.48 -7.31 13.00
C GLY A 214 -29.69 -8.37 12.21
N ARG A 215 -30.37 -9.14 11.35
CA ARG A 215 -29.73 -10.13 10.45
C ARG A 215 -28.90 -9.46 9.36
N GLN A 216 -29.42 -8.39 8.74
CA GLN A 216 -28.70 -7.63 7.72
C GLN A 216 -27.39 -7.05 8.27
N SER A 217 -27.46 -6.40 9.43
CA SER A 217 -26.29 -5.84 10.12
C SER A 217 -25.24 -6.89 10.45
N LYS A 218 -25.66 -8.05 10.98
CA LYS A 218 -24.74 -9.16 11.28
C LYS A 218 -24.08 -9.73 10.02
N ALA A 219 -24.86 -9.92 8.95
CA ALA A 219 -24.33 -10.42 7.68
C ALA A 219 -23.34 -9.44 7.02
N LEU A 220 -23.61 -8.13 7.14
CA LEU A 220 -22.69 -7.10 6.67
C LEU A 220 -21.36 -7.16 7.43
N LEU A 221 -21.39 -7.27 8.77
CA LEU A 221 -20.17 -7.40 9.59
C LEU A 221 -19.35 -8.65 9.24
N ILE A 222 -20.01 -9.79 8.98
CA ILE A 222 -19.33 -11.02 8.58
C ILE A 222 -18.62 -10.84 7.23
N ASN A 223 -19.26 -10.18 6.27
CA ASN A 223 -18.64 -9.90 4.98
C ASN A 223 -17.45 -8.96 5.09
N TYR A 224 -17.54 -7.92 5.93
CA TYR A 224 -16.41 -7.03 6.23
C TYR A 224 -15.26 -7.74 6.93
N PHE A 225 -15.57 -8.63 7.87
CA PHE A 225 -14.57 -9.45 8.53
C PHE A 225 -13.85 -10.32 7.50
N ALA A 226 -14.58 -11.02 6.63
CA ALA A 226 -13.97 -11.81 5.57
C ALA A 226 -13.10 -10.95 4.62
N ALA A 227 -13.60 -9.80 4.14
CA ALA A 227 -12.82 -8.89 3.30
C ALA A 227 -11.55 -8.37 3.99
N GLY A 228 -11.61 -8.09 5.30
CA GLY A 228 -10.45 -7.72 6.11
C GLY A 228 -9.41 -8.82 6.23
N VAL A 229 -9.82 -10.09 6.40
CA VAL A 229 -8.89 -11.24 6.39
C VAL A 229 -8.12 -11.28 5.07
N PHE A 230 -8.80 -11.14 3.93
CA PHE A 230 -8.16 -11.12 2.62
C PHE A 230 -7.18 -9.94 2.47
N HIS A 231 -7.58 -8.75 2.91
CA HIS A 231 -6.73 -7.56 2.86
C HIS A 231 -5.48 -7.69 3.74
N GLY A 232 -5.54 -8.42 4.86
CA GLY A 232 -4.36 -8.73 5.67
C GLY A 232 -3.45 -9.82 5.07
N VAL A 233 -4.05 -10.87 4.50
CA VAL A 233 -3.31 -12.04 3.98
C VAL A 233 -2.52 -11.71 2.71
N VAL A 234 -3.12 -10.98 1.75
CA VAL A 234 -2.50 -10.69 0.45
C VAL A 234 -1.15 -9.96 0.54
N PRO A 235 -1.00 -8.84 1.27
CA PRO A 235 0.30 -8.17 1.43
C PRO A 235 1.26 -8.95 2.33
N ALA A 236 0.76 -9.69 3.32
CA ALA A 236 1.60 -10.51 4.19
C ALA A 236 2.25 -11.69 3.44
N LEU A 237 1.60 -12.20 2.40
CA LEU A 237 2.09 -13.30 1.58
C LEU A 237 3.34 -12.96 0.77
N VAL A 238 3.58 -11.68 0.49
CA VAL A 238 4.61 -11.29 -0.49
C VAL A 238 6.00 -11.76 -0.07
N TYR A 239 6.33 -11.62 1.22
CA TYR A 239 7.63 -12.04 1.72
C TYR A 239 7.85 -13.56 1.68
N PRO A 240 7.04 -14.39 2.37
CA PRO A 240 7.29 -15.84 2.41
C PRO A 240 7.15 -16.48 1.02
N LEU A 241 6.24 -15.99 0.18
CA LEU A 241 5.93 -16.61 -1.11
C LEU A 241 6.83 -16.13 -2.25
N PHE A 242 6.91 -14.82 -2.49
CA PHE A 242 7.67 -14.31 -3.64
C PHE A 242 9.17 -14.27 -3.36
N LYS A 243 9.57 -13.81 -2.17
CA LYS A 243 10.99 -13.67 -1.84
C LYS A 243 11.63 -15.01 -1.45
N VAL A 244 11.01 -15.76 -0.54
CA VAL A 244 11.64 -16.97 -0.01
C VAL A 244 11.32 -18.21 -0.85
N HIS A 245 10.04 -18.46 -1.14
CA HIS A 245 9.63 -19.68 -1.84
C HIS A 245 9.98 -19.68 -3.33
N LEU A 246 9.72 -18.57 -4.03
CA LEU A 246 10.02 -18.41 -5.46
C LEU A 246 11.44 -17.87 -5.74
N GLY A 247 12.17 -17.46 -4.70
CA GLY A 247 13.54 -16.94 -4.84
C GLY A 247 13.64 -15.63 -5.64
N LEU A 248 12.58 -14.83 -5.74
CA LEU A 248 12.60 -13.56 -6.46
C LEU A 248 13.54 -12.56 -5.79
N GLN A 249 14.18 -11.70 -6.61
CA GLN A 249 15.08 -10.67 -6.11
C GLN A 249 14.30 -9.65 -5.24
N GLY A 250 14.97 -9.05 -4.24
CA GLY A 250 14.30 -8.17 -3.27
C GLY A 250 13.55 -6.99 -3.90
N TYR A 251 14.06 -6.43 -5.01
CA TYR A 251 13.36 -5.37 -5.74
C TYR A 251 12.10 -5.88 -6.46
N GLN A 252 12.09 -7.13 -6.94
CA GLN A 252 10.92 -7.74 -7.60
C GLN A 252 9.82 -7.97 -6.58
N ALA A 253 10.15 -8.50 -5.40
CA ALA A 253 9.18 -8.66 -4.30
C ALA A 253 8.62 -7.30 -3.83
N ASN A 254 9.46 -6.26 -3.74
CA ASN A 254 9.00 -4.91 -3.41
C ASN A 254 8.10 -4.30 -4.50
N ALA A 255 8.42 -4.55 -5.77
CA ALA A 255 7.56 -4.16 -6.89
C ALA A 255 6.20 -4.89 -6.80
N THR A 256 6.17 -6.19 -6.48
CA THR A 256 4.92 -6.94 -6.26
C THR A 256 4.08 -6.35 -5.12
N GLN A 257 4.70 -6.04 -3.98
CA GLN A 257 4.03 -5.35 -2.86
C GLN A 257 3.41 -4.03 -3.31
N THR A 258 4.15 -3.25 -4.10
CA THR A 258 3.70 -1.94 -4.60
C THR A 258 2.54 -2.10 -5.57
N LEU A 259 2.59 -3.07 -6.49
CA LEU A 259 1.51 -3.37 -7.43
C LEU A 259 0.23 -3.82 -6.72
N LEU A 260 0.35 -4.66 -5.69
CA LEU A 260 -0.79 -5.05 -4.85
C LEU A 260 -1.37 -3.84 -4.10
N GLY A 261 -0.51 -2.95 -3.60
CA GLY A 261 -0.92 -1.66 -3.03
C GLY A 261 -1.63 -0.77 -4.05
N CYS A 262 -1.15 -0.68 -5.30
CA CYS A 262 -1.82 0.06 -6.36
C CYS A 262 -3.21 -0.53 -6.70
N ALA A 263 -3.34 -1.87 -6.70
CA ALA A 263 -4.63 -2.53 -6.92
C ALA A 263 -5.68 -2.14 -5.88
N TRP A 264 -5.27 -1.98 -4.61
CA TRP A 264 -6.13 -1.45 -3.55
C TRP A 264 -6.67 -0.04 -3.86
N HIS A 265 -5.83 0.85 -4.40
CA HIS A 265 -6.29 2.20 -4.81
C HIS A 265 -7.28 2.15 -5.98
N GLY A 266 -7.23 1.08 -6.80
CA GLY A 266 -8.20 0.79 -7.84
C GLY A 266 -9.64 0.58 -7.33
N LYS A 267 -9.83 0.43 -6.01
CA LYS A 267 -11.14 0.33 -5.36
C LYS A 267 -12.07 1.48 -5.72
N ILE A 268 -11.56 2.69 -5.97
CA ILE A 268 -12.38 3.86 -6.35
C ILE A 268 -13.24 3.55 -7.59
N PHE A 269 -12.67 2.86 -8.59
CA PHE A 269 -13.40 2.47 -9.79
C PHE A 269 -14.44 1.39 -9.52
N LEU A 270 -14.15 0.46 -8.60
CA LEU A 270 -15.10 -0.58 -8.20
C LEU A 270 -16.28 0.03 -7.44
N CYS A 271 -16.06 1.01 -6.57
CA CYS A 271 -17.13 1.75 -5.91
C CYS A 271 -18.03 2.45 -6.93
N LEU A 272 -17.43 3.16 -7.89
CA LEU A 272 -18.18 3.83 -8.96
C LEU A 272 -19.00 2.81 -9.78
N LEU A 273 -18.43 1.66 -10.13
CA LEU A 273 -19.13 0.60 -10.86
C LEU A 273 -20.35 0.08 -10.07
N THR A 274 -20.17 -0.18 -8.77
CA THR A 274 -21.25 -0.68 -7.90
C THR A 274 -22.37 0.32 -7.69
N ASP A 275 -22.09 1.63 -7.82
CA ASP A 275 -23.08 2.69 -7.66
C ASP A 275 -23.81 3.04 -8.98
N CYS A 276 -23.11 2.97 -10.11
CA CYS A 276 -23.66 3.40 -11.40
C CYS A 276 -24.47 2.32 -12.13
N VAL A 277 -24.21 1.03 -11.90
CA VAL A 277 -24.82 -0.05 -12.69
C VAL A 277 -25.67 -0.96 -11.78
N PRO A 278 -26.98 -0.76 -11.65
CA PRO A 278 -27.82 -1.71 -10.93
C PRO A 278 -27.99 -3.00 -11.75
N ILE A 279 -27.72 -4.17 -11.15
CA ILE A 279 -27.86 -5.48 -11.82
C ILE A 279 -29.21 -6.11 -11.44
N CYS A 280 -30.03 -6.44 -12.44
CA CYS A 280 -31.30 -7.16 -12.29
C CYS A 280 -32.29 -6.53 -11.27
N GLY A 281 -32.33 -5.20 -11.18
CA GLY A 281 -33.22 -4.46 -10.27
C GLY A 281 -32.85 -4.59 -8.78
N ARG A 282 -31.62 -5.04 -8.48
CA ARG A 282 -30.98 -5.01 -7.16
C ARG A 282 -29.76 -4.10 -7.26
N LYS A 283 -29.46 -3.34 -6.20
CA LYS A 283 -28.41 -2.32 -6.26
C LYS A 283 -27.04 -2.96 -6.01
N ARG A 284 -26.74 -3.33 -4.76
CA ARG A 284 -25.37 -3.64 -4.32
C ARG A 284 -25.16 -5.11 -3.92
N THR A 285 -26.22 -5.79 -3.46
CA THR A 285 -26.18 -7.23 -3.17
C THR A 285 -25.63 -8.13 -4.30
N PRO A 286 -25.98 -7.96 -5.60
CA PRO A 286 -25.44 -8.84 -6.65
C PRO A 286 -23.92 -8.74 -6.80
N TYR A 287 -23.32 -7.59 -6.52
CA TYR A 287 -21.87 -7.40 -6.59
C TYR A 287 -21.12 -8.17 -5.50
N VAL A 288 -21.72 -8.29 -4.30
CA VAL A 288 -21.18 -9.12 -3.22
C VAL A 288 -21.13 -10.60 -3.63
N TYR A 289 -22.21 -11.10 -4.25
CA TYR A 289 -22.23 -12.48 -4.78
C TYR A 289 -21.21 -12.68 -5.90
N MET A 290 -21.12 -11.74 -6.85
CA MET A 290 -20.18 -11.81 -7.96
C MET A 290 -18.73 -11.81 -7.47
N GLY A 291 -18.38 -10.96 -6.52
CA GLY A 291 -17.03 -10.90 -5.96
C GLY A 291 -16.63 -12.20 -5.26
N TRP A 292 -17.47 -12.74 -4.37
CA TRP A 292 -17.20 -14.02 -3.72
C TRP A 292 -17.16 -15.19 -4.70
N ALA A 293 -18.02 -15.19 -5.72
CA ALA A 293 -18.00 -16.21 -6.78
C ALA A 293 -16.69 -16.17 -7.58
N ILE A 294 -16.16 -14.98 -7.90
CA ILE A 294 -14.85 -14.82 -8.56
C ILE A 294 -13.74 -15.38 -7.68
N VAL A 295 -13.71 -15.02 -6.39
CA VAL A 295 -12.68 -15.52 -5.46
C VAL A 295 -12.74 -17.05 -5.33
N LEU A 296 -13.94 -17.61 -5.14
CA LEU A 296 -14.16 -19.05 -5.06
C LEU A 296 -13.72 -19.75 -6.33
N LEU A 297 -14.09 -19.22 -7.50
CA LEU A 297 -13.73 -19.79 -8.78
C LEU A 297 -12.22 -19.79 -8.99
N VAL A 298 -11.55 -18.64 -8.80
CA VAL A 298 -10.09 -18.52 -9.02
C VAL A 298 -9.31 -19.45 -8.09
N PHE A 299 -9.61 -19.47 -6.79
CA PHE A 299 -8.92 -20.35 -5.85
C PHE A 299 -9.27 -21.83 -6.03
N SER A 300 -10.50 -22.16 -6.41
CA SER A 300 -10.86 -23.54 -6.74
C SER A 300 -10.15 -24.03 -7.99
N LEU A 301 -10.09 -23.21 -9.05
CA LEU A 301 -9.34 -23.55 -10.28
C LEU A 301 -7.85 -23.70 -9.97
N MET A 302 -7.27 -22.84 -9.14
CA MET A 302 -5.88 -22.98 -8.70
C MET A 302 -5.63 -24.33 -8.00
N LEU A 303 -6.50 -24.75 -7.08
CA LEU A 303 -6.37 -26.04 -6.38
C LEU A 303 -6.59 -27.27 -7.27
N ILE A 304 -7.37 -27.14 -8.34
CA ILE A 304 -7.66 -28.22 -9.28
C ILE A 304 -6.53 -28.38 -10.31
N PHE A 305 -6.07 -27.27 -10.89
CA PHE A 305 -5.06 -27.29 -11.96
C PHE A 305 -3.62 -27.39 -11.45
N HIS A 306 -3.35 -26.91 -10.23
CA HIS A 306 -2.04 -27.02 -9.59
C HIS A 306 -2.15 -27.85 -8.30
N PRO A 307 -2.27 -29.19 -8.41
CA PRO A 307 -2.39 -30.07 -7.26
C PRO A 307 -1.10 -30.17 -6.44
N GLU A 308 0.06 -29.96 -7.07
CA GLU A 308 1.36 -29.86 -6.41
C GLU A 308 1.70 -28.40 -6.12
N GLU A 309 2.27 -28.15 -4.93
CA GLU A 309 2.79 -26.82 -4.60
C GLU A 309 3.93 -26.46 -5.56
N PRO A 310 4.05 -25.19 -5.98
CA PRO A 310 5.15 -24.77 -6.84
C PRO A 310 6.47 -25.21 -6.18
N GLY A 311 7.27 -25.98 -6.92
CA GLY A 311 8.56 -26.47 -6.45
C GLY A 311 9.46 -25.31 -6.01
N GLN A 312 10.26 -25.54 -4.98
CA GLN A 312 11.23 -24.55 -4.51
C GLN A 312 12.16 -24.16 -5.68
N ASN A 313 12.18 -22.88 -6.05
CA ASN A 313 12.95 -22.28 -7.16
C ASN A 313 12.39 -22.44 -8.60
N GLU A 314 11.14 -22.85 -8.79
CA GLU A 314 10.47 -22.85 -10.10
C GLU A 314 9.96 -21.43 -10.45
N ALA A 315 10.88 -20.50 -10.73
CA ALA A 315 10.55 -19.10 -11.03
C ALA A 315 9.64 -18.92 -12.28
N SER A 316 9.53 -19.94 -13.12
CA SER A 316 8.67 -19.93 -14.33
C SER A 316 7.17 -19.83 -14.00
N ASP A 317 6.75 -20.31 -12.82
CA ASP A 317 5.34 -20.30 -12.39
C ASP A 317 4.95 -19.03 -11.59
N ALA A 318 5.93 -18.21 -11.23
CA ALA A 318 5.72 -16.95 -10.51
C ALA A 318 4.68 -16.00 -11.15
N PRO A 319 4.68 -15.72 -12.47
CA PRO A 319 3.71 -14.80 -13.05
C PRO A 319 2.27 -15.34 -13.01
N GLY A 320 2.07 -16.66 -13.14
CA GLY A 320 0.74 -17.28 -13.02
C GLY A 320 0.18 -17.16 -11.61
N LEU A 321 1.02 -17.37 -10.60
CA LEU A 321 0.67 -17.18 -9.20
C LEU A 321 0.35 -15.71 -8.87
N ILE A 322 1.14 -14.76 -9.39
CA ILE A 322 0.86 -13.31 -9.20
C ILE A 322 -0.50 -12.96 -9.81
N LEU A 323 -0.77 -13.43 -11.03
CA LEU A 323 -2.02 -13.15 -11.73
C LEU A 323 -3.24 -13.76 -11.01
N THR A 324 -3.12 -14.96 -10.47
CA THR A 324 -4.20 -15.61 -9.70
C THR A 324 -4.48 -14.86 -8.39
N ILE A 325 -3.46 -14.51 -7.62
CA ILE A 325 -3.61 -13.71 -6.39
C ILE A 325 -4.17 -12.31 -6.71
N ALA A 326 -3.72 -11.67 -7.79
CA ALA A 326 -4.23 -10.38 -8.23
C ALA A 326 -5.70 -10.46 -8.68
N THR A 327 -6.08 -11.49 -9.43
CA THR A 327 -7.47 -11.68 -9.88
C THR A 327 -8.40 -11.99 -8.69
N ALA A 328 -7.95 -12.81 -7.74
CA ALA A 328 -8.67 -13.02 -6.48
C ALA A 328 -8.76 -11.72 -5.66
N SER A 329 -7.73 -10.87 -5.73
CA SER A 329 -7.72 -9.57 -5.06
C SER A 329 -8.80 -8.64 -5.59
N VAL A 330 -8.96 -8.57 -6.91
CA VAL A 330 -10.07 -7.82 -7.54
C VAL A 330 -11.43 -8.34 -7.08
N GLY A 331 -11.59 -9.66 -6.91
CA GLY A 331 -12.83 -10.27 -6.43
C GLY A 331 -13.23 -9.83 -5.02
N TYR A 332 -12.32 -9.91 -4.05
CA TYR A 332 -12.64 -9.44 -2.68
C TYR A 332 -12.76 -7.92 -2.60
N LEU A 333 -12.00 -7.15 -3.40
CA LEU A 333 -12.13 -5.69 -3.47
C LEU A 333 -13.49 -5.25 -4.01
N LEU A 334 -14.08 -6.03 -4.94
CA LEU A 334 -15.43 -5.79 -5.41
C LEU A 334 -16.47 -6.02 -4.30
N VAL A 335 -16.29 -7.07 -3.50
CA VAL A 335 -17.13 -7.29 -2.31
C VAL A 335 -16.99 -6.12 -1.34
N ASP A 336 -15.76 -5.70 -1.09
CA ASP A 336 -15.44 -4.64 -0.15
C ASP A 336 -16.06 -3.29 -0.56
N ALA A 337 -15.96 -2.94 -1.84
CA ALA A 337 -16.62 -1.76 -2.41
C ALA A 337 -18.14 -1.82 -2.28
N ALA A 338 -18.75 -2.97 -2.58
CA ALA A 338 -20.19 -3.16 -2.42
C ALA A 338 -20.63 -3.07 -0.95
N CYS A 339 -19.82 -3.59 -0.02
CA CYS A 339 -20.06 -3.51 1.41
C CYS A 339 -19.96 -2.08 1.94
N ASP A 340 -19.04 -1.25 1.44
CA ASP A 340 -18.95 0.18 1.79
C ASP A 340 -20.21 0.95 1.40
N GLY A 341 -20.75 0.69 0.21
CA GLY A 341 -22.04 1.24 -0.18
C GLY A 341 -23.17 0.79 0.74
N LEU A 342 -23.27 -0.52 0.98
CA LEU A 342 -24.31 -1.10 1.86
C LEU A 342 -24.21 -0.57 3.29
N MET A 343 -22.99 -0.38 3.82
CA MET A 343 -22.77 0.21 5.12
C MET A 343 -23.34 1.62 5.19
N VAL A 344 -22.98 2.50 4.25
CA VAL A 344 -23.47 3.89 4.24
C VAL A 344 -24.99 3.92 4.18
N GLU A 345 -25.60 3.05 3.37
CA GLU A 345 -27.05 2.93 3.27
C GLU A 345 -27.68 2.44 4.58
N THR A 346 -27.10 1.44 5.24
CA THR A 346 -27.59 0.96 6.54
C THR A 346 -27.47 2.00 7.64
N VAL A 347 -26.33 2.70 7.74
CA VAL A 347 -26.09 3.75 8.73
C VAL A 347 -27.04 4.92 8.51
N HIS A 348 -27.22 5.36 7.27
CA HIS A 348 -28.11 6.47 6.95
C HIS A 348 -29.57 6.12 7.24
N ARG A 349 -30.01 4.92 6.84
CA ARG A 349 -31.35 4.43 7.17
C ARG A 349 -31.57 4.36 8.68
N ASP A 350 -30.60 3.83 9.43
CA ASP A 350 -30.72 3.70 10.88
C ASP A 350 -30.79 5.09 11.55
N SER A 351 -30.04 6.09 11.06
CA SER A 351 -30.09 7.46 11.58
C SER A 351 -31.45 8.16 11.39
N GLN A 352 -32.14 7.90 10.26
CA GLN A 352 -33.47 8.47 9.97
C GLN A 352 -34.56 7.87 10.88
N ILE A 353 -34.41 6.60 11.26
CA ILE A 353 -35.36 5.91 12.14
C ILE A 353 -35.17 6.34 13.60
N GLU A 354 -33.94 6.60 14.01
CA GLU A 354 -33.59 7.01 15.38
C GLU A 354 -34.13 8.42 15.73
N GLU A 355 -34.24 9.32 14.74
CA GLU A 355 -34.90 10.63 14.92
C GLU A 355 -36.41 10.48 15.25
N HIS A 356 -37.05 9.44 14.71
CA HIS A 356 -38.49 9.18 14.91
C HIS A 356 -38.82 8.28 16.10
N SER A 357 -37.86 7.52 16.65
CA SER A 357 -38.12 6.55 17.73
C SER A 357 -37.06 6.61 18.84
N ALA A 358 -37.47 7.09 20.02
CA ALA A 358 -36.60 7.35 21.18
C ALA A 358 -36.03 6.10 21.89
N PHE A 359 -35.82 4.98 21.19
CA PHE A 359 -35.43 3.71 21.80
C PHE A 359 -34.11 3.17 21.25
N ARG A 360 -33.20 2.82 22.17
CA ARG A 360 -31.85 2.28 21.95
C ARG A 360 -31.88 0.94 21.22
N ILE A 361 -31.95 0.97 19.90
CA ILE A 361 -31.69 -0.18 19.05
C ILE A 361 -30.21 -0.13 18.65
N ALA A 362 -29.52 -1.27 18.68
CA ALA A 362 -28.10 -1.35 18.33
C ALA A 362 -27.90 -1.07 16.83
N SER A 363 -27.81 0.19 16.46
CA SER A 363 -27.46 0.64 15.10
C SER A 363 -26.01 0.25 14.81
N ILE A 364 -25.77 -0.23 13.59
CA ILE A 364 -24.39 -0.45 13.14
C ILE A 364 -23.73 0.92 13.00
N SER A 365 -22.64 1.13 13.73
CA SER A 365 -21.83 2.34 13.56
C SER A 365 -20.73 2.09 12.53
N GLN A 366 -20.41 3.13 11.76
CA GLN A 366 -19.28 3.11 10.83
C GLN A 366 -17.96 2.72 11.55
N SER A 367 -17.78 3.16 12.80
CA SER A 367 -16.62 2.80 13.62
C SER A 367 -16.57 1.31 13.96
N ALA A 368 -17.71 0.67 14.25
CA ALA A 368 -17.76 -0.77 14.54
C ALA A 368 -17.35 -1.61 13.34
N VAL A 369 -17.79 -1.23 12.13
CA VAL A 369 -17.44 -1.92 10.88
C VAL A 369 -15.95 -1.82 10.59
N HIS A 370 -15.36 -0.63 10.69
CA HIS A 370 -13.92 -0.45 10.49
C HIS A 370 -13.09 -1.15 11.57
N THR A 371 -13.58 -1.20 12.81
CA THR A 371 -12.93 -1.95 13.89
C THR A 371 -12.93 -3.46 13.57
N ALA A 372 -14.07 -4.01 13.15
CA ALA A 372 -14.18 -5.41 12.76
C ALA A 372 -13.23 -5.75 11.59
N ARG A 373 -13.15 -4.85 10.60
CA ARG A 373 -12.21 -4.98 9.48
C ARG A 373 -10.76 -5.00 9.96
N PHE A 374 -10.35 -4.05 10.79
CA PHE A 374 -8.98 -3.97 11.29
C PHE A 374 -8.59 -5.20 12.12
N VAL A 375 -9.49 -5.69 12.96
CA VAL A 375 -9.29 -6.95 13.70
C VAL A 375 -9.10 -8.12 12.73
N ALA A 376 -9.90 -8.19 11.66
CA ALA A 376 -9.76 -9.22 10.65
C ALA A 376 -8.45 -9.13 9.86
N GLU A 377 -8.00 -7.93 9.52
CA GLU A 377 -6.69 -7.69 8.87
C GLU A 377 -5.55 -8.15 9.76
N LEU A 378 -5.62 -7.89 11.07
CA LEU A 378 -4.66 -8.40 12.04
C LEU A 378 -4.66 -9.93 12.07
N VAL A 379 -5.85 -10.56 12.12
CA VAL A 379 -5.98 -12.02 12.08
C VAL A 379 -5.38 -12.60 10.80
N GLY A 380 -5.66 -11.99 9.64
CA GLY A 380 -5.11 -12.42 8.36
C GLY A 380 -3.59 -12.28 8.28
N THR A 381 -3.06 -11.15 8.76
CA THR A 381 -1.61 -10.89 8.80
C THR A 381 -0.91 -11.86 9.75
N LEU A 382 -1.49 -12.15 10.92
CA LEU A 382 -0.97 -13.12 11.87
C LEU A 382 -1.05 -14.55 11.33
N LEU A 383 -2.11 -14.90 10.60
CA LEU A 383 -2.26 -16.21 9.98
C LEU A 383 -1.09 -16.51 9.03
N VAL A 384 -0.69 -15.54 8.21
CA VAL A 384 0.47 -15.69 7.31
C VAL A 384 1.78 -15.55 8.06
N GLY A 385 1.91 -14.52 8.90
CA GLY A 385 3.15 -14.21 9.61
C GLY A 385 3.57 -15.28 10.62
N ALA A 386 2.61 -15.93 11.29
CA ALA A 386 2.90 -17.09 12.13
C ALA A 386 2.87 -18.39 11.30
N GLY A 387 1.89 -18.55 10.41
CA GLY A 387 1.68 -19.76 9.60
C GLY A 387 2.86 -20.11 8.70
N MET A 388 3.34 -19.14 7.93
CA MET A 388 4.37 -19.29 6.91
C MET A 388 5.74 -18.82 7.42
N ASN A 389 6.07 -19.16 8.66
CA ASN A 389 7.36 -18.83 9.31
C ASN A 389 8.14 -20.08 9.72
N SER A 390 7.98 -21.15 8.94
CA SER A 390 8.74 -22.39 9.12
C SER A 390 10.14 -22.30 8.50
N GLU A 391 11.00 -23.27 8.77
CA GLU A 391 12.33 -23.35 8.13
C GLU A 391 12.26 -23.33 6.60
N ALA A 392 11.21 -23.90 6.00
CA ALA A 392 11.00 -23.89 4.54
C ALA A 392 10.78 -22.48 3.97
N TYR A 393 10.27 -21.55 4.79
CA TYR A 393 10.05 -20.14 4.47
C TYR A 393 11.10 -19.21 5.11
N GLY A 394 12.22 -19.75 5.60
CA GLY A 394 13.32 -18.98 6.18
C GLY A 394 13.08 -18.53 7.63
N GLY A 395 12.11 -19.14 8.31
CA GLY A 395 11.80 -18.90 9.73
C GLY A 395 12.38 -19.97 10.67
N SER A 396 12.00 -19.89 11.94
CA SER A 396 12.49 -20.78 13.01
C SER A 396 11.43 -21.74 13.57
N PHE A 397 10.19 -21.69 13.06
CA PHE A 397 9.12 -22.53 13.58
C PHE A 397 9.18 -23.95 12.99
N THR A 398 8.86 -24.93 13.84
CA THR A 398 8.85 -26.35 13.46
C THR A 398 7.59 -26.76 12.70
N PHE A 399 6.52 -25.96 12.75
CA PHE A 399 5.30 -26.21 12.00
C PHE A 399 5.37 -25.52 10.64
N VAL A 400 4.94 -26.21 9.59
CA VAL A 400 4.86 -25.67 8.22
C VAL A 400 3.38 -25.48 7.89
N LEU A 401 2.99 -24.26 7.54
CA LEU A 401 1.70 -24.02 6.89
C LEU A 401 1.93 -23.93 5.37
N PRO A 402 1.59 -24.98 4.60
CA PRO A 402 1.74 -24.97 3.15
C PRO A 402 0.81 -23.93 2.51
N LEU A 403 1.22 -23.36 1.36
CA LEU A 403 0.40 -22.39 0.60
C LEU A 403 -0.97 -22.98 0.25
N ARG A 404 -1.03 -24.25 -0.11
CA ARG A 404 -2.27 -24.97 -0.42
C ARG A 404 -3.24 -24.96 0.75
N THR A 405 -2.73 -25.14 1.97
CA THR A 405 -3.54 -25.12 3.20
C THR A 405 -4.06 -23.72 3.46
N LEU A 406 -3.25 -22.69 3.26
CA LEU A 406 -3.69 -21.30 3.36
C LEU A 406 -4.84 -21.00 2.38
N ILE A 407 -4.71 -21.39 1.11
CA ILE A 407 -5.78 -21.18 0.11
C ILE A 407 -7.07 -21.90 0.51
N MET A 408 -6.97 -23.13 1.03
CA MET A 408 -8.13 -23.85 1.56
C MET A 408 -8.81 -23.10 2.72
N THR A 409 -8.02 -22.53 3.64
CA THR A 409 -8.59 -21.71 4.73
C THR A 409 -9.31 -20.46 4.20
N LEU A 410 -8.77 -19.81 3.16
CA LEU A 410 -9.41 -18.66 2.52
C LEU A 410 -10.71 -19.05 1.81
N ILE A 411 -10.77 -20.20 1.15
CA ILE A 411 -12.01 -20.73 0.56
C ILE A 411 -13.07 -20.99 1.64
N VAL A 412 -12.69 -21.54 2.80
CA VAL A 412 -13.64 -21.73 3.91
C VAL A 412 -14.18 -20.39 4.40
N VAL A 413 -13.32 -19.36 4.51
CA VAL A 413 -13.73 -18.00 4.87
C VAL A 413 -14.71 -17.41 3.84
N THR A 414 -14.47 -17.60 2.53
CA THR A 414 -15.39 -17.10 1.50
C THR A 414 -16.72 -17.84 1.48
N LEU A 415 -16.72 -19.16 1.68
CA LEU A 415 -17.97 -19.93 1.81
C LEU A 415 -18.78 -19.48 3.02
N PHE A 416 -18.11 -19.20 4.14
CA PHE A 416 -18.75 -18.65 5.33
C PHE A 416 -19.38 -17.28 5.04
N ALA A 417 -18.63 -16.36 4.40
CA ALA A 417 -19.14 -15.05 4.02
C ALA A 417 -20.31 -15.14 3.03
N LEU A 418 -20.23 -16.04 2.04
CA LEU A 418 -21.29 -16.29 1.08
C LEU A 418 -22.55 -16.81 1.78
N SER A 419 -22.40 -17.74 2.73
CA SER A 419 -23.53 -18.26 3.52
C SER A 419 -24.20 -17.16 4.36
N ALA A 420 -23.40 -16.27 4.96
CA ALA A 420 -23.91 -15.11 5.69
C ALA A 420 -24.65 -14.13 4.76
N THR A 421 -24.17 -13.97 3.53
CA THR A 421 -24.82 -13.15 2.49
C THR A 421 -26.18 -13.72 2.11
N VAL A 422 -26.28 -15.04 1.88
CA VAL A 422 -27.57 -15.71 1.59
C VAL A 422 -28.55 -15.59 2.75
N TRP A 423 -28.05 -15.67 3.98
CA TRP A 423 -28.87 -15.62 5.18
C TRP A 423 -29.41 -14.21 5.50
N GLY A 424 -28.57 -13.17 5.41
CA GLY A 424 -28.90 -11.83 5.91
C GLY A 424 -29.06 -10.73 4.87
N LEU A 425 -28.48 -10.84 3.67
CA LEU A 425 -28.57 -9.81 2.62
C LEU A 425 -29.69 -10.14 1.62
N ARG A 426 -30.94 -9.90 2.03
CA ARG A 426 -32.13 -9.98 1.16
C ARG A 426 -32.58 -8.57 0.77
N GLU A 427 -32.28 -8.16 -0.46
CA GLU A 427 -32.85 -6.94 -1.07
C GLU A 427 -34.22 -7.24 -1.72
N THR A 428 -35.21 -6.41 -1.42
CA THR A 428 -36.47 -6.28 -2.18
C THR A 428 -36.18 -5.74 -3.58
N ARG A 429 -36.85 -6.28 -4.61
CA ARG A 429 -36.62 -5.86 -6.01
C ARG A 429 -37.15 -4.44 -6.20
N LEU A 430 -36.41 -3.59 -6.91
CA LEU A 430 -36.84 -2.23 -7.28
C LEU A 430 -38.17 -2.21 -8.08
N PHE A 431 -38.51 -3.29 -8.78
CA PHE A 431 -39.74 -3.40 -9.57
C PHE A 431 -41.03 -3.58 -8.75
N ASP A 432 -40.93 -3.97 -7.48
CA ASP A 432 -42.11 -4.18 -6.63
C ASP A 432 -42.65 -2.85 -6.06
N ILE A 433 -41.87 -1.76 -6.15
CA ILE A 433 -42.24 -0.44 -5.60
C ILE A 433 -43.11 0.36 -6.60
N THR A 434 -43.04 0.07 -7.89
CA THR A 434 -43.82 0.76 -8.93
C THR A 434 -45.20 0.14 -9.19
N THR A 435 -45.61 -0.89 -8.43
CA THR A 435 -46.91 -1.57 -8.61
C THR A 435 -47.87 -1.46 -7.43
N THR A 436 -47.58 -0.61 -6.43
CA THR A 436 -48.48 -0.33 -5.30
C THR A 436 -48.98 1.10 -5.29
#